data_AF-A0A6D2FAG6-F1
#
_entry.id   AF-A0A6D2FAG6-F1
#
_cell.length_a   1.000
_cell.length_b   1.000
_cell.length_c   1.000
_cell.angle_alpha   90.00
_cell.angle_beta   90.00
_cell.angle_gamma   90.00
#
_symmetry.space_group_name_H-M   'P 1'
#
loop_
_entity.id
_entity.type
_entity.pdbx_description
1 polymer ?
#
loop_
_entity_poly.entity_id
_entity_poly.type
_entity_poly.pdbx_seq_one_letter_code
_entity_poly.pdbx_strand_id
1 'polypeptide(L)'
;HLVEDHRGKTVYDVASGDALFISELGPLPENVTWLSPEGEFQKWNGTAWVKDTEAEKLFRIREAEETKNNLMQVASEHIAPLQDAADLEIATEEEISLLEAWKKYRVLLNRVDTSTAQDIEWPALP
;
A
#
# COMPACT_ATOMS: atom_id res chain seq x y z
N HIS A 1 42.59 -16.85 24.84
CA HIS A 1 42.08 -16.02 23.73
C HIS A 1 40.85 -15.31 24.27
N LEU A 2 40.77 -13.99 24.18
CA LEU A 2 39.60 -13.24 24.64
C LEU A 2 38.55 -13.33 23.53
N VAL A 3 37.38 -13.91 23.82
CA VAL A 3 36.25 -13.96 22.88
C VAL A 3 35.40 -12.72 23.11
N GLU A 4 34.96 -12.08 22.03
CA GLU A 4 34.07 -10.93 22.12
C GLU A 4 32.74 -11.31 22.78
N ASP A 5 32.21 -10.40 23.59
CA ASP A 5 30.93 -10.58 24.27
C ASP A 5 30.01 -9.39 23.99
N HIS A 6 29.04 -9.65 23.11
CA HIS A 6 28.01 -8.68 22.72
C HIS A 6 26.61 -9.08 23.20
N ARG A 7 26.52 -10.10 24.08
CA ARG A 7 25.23 -10.62 24.56
C ARG A 7 24.41 -9.55 25.26
N GLY A 8 23.09 -9.66 25.15
CA GLY A 8 22.16 -8.70 25.75
C GLY A 8 21.98 -7.42 24.95
N LYS A 9 22.67 -7.27 23.81
CA LYS A 9 22.51 -6.14 22.89
C LYS A 9 21.67 -6.54 21.69
N THR A 10 21.07 -5.54 21.04
CA THR A 10 20.33 -5.69 19.79
C THR A 10 21.12 -5.07 18.65
N VAL A 11 21.27 -5.81 17.57
CA VAL A 11 21.72 -5.32 16.26
C VAL A 11 20.57 -5.42 15.26
N TYR A 12 20.75 -4.85 14.08
CA TYR A 12 19.76 -4.86 13.01
C TYR A 12 20.40 -5.44 11.75
N ASP A 13 19.71 -6.36 11.08
CA ASP A 13 20.12 -6.85 9.77
C ASP A 13 20.10 -5.70 8.76
N VAL A 14 21.19 -5.47 8.03
CA VAL A 14 21.29 -4.34 7.10
C VAL A 14 20.52 -4.56 5.78
N ALA A 15 20.08 -5.78 5.49
CA ALA A 15 19.31 -6.10 4.29
C ALA A 15 17.80 -5.93 4.54
N SER A 16 17.29 -6.35 5.70
CA SER A 16 15.85 -6.27 6.03
C SER A 16 15.48 -5.19 7.05
N GLY A 17 16.43 -4.79 7.92
CA GLY A 17 16.15 -3.92 9.06
C GLY A 17 15.63 -4.65 10.30
N ASP A 18 15.55 -5.99 10.25
CA ASP A 18 15.02 -6.79 11.35
C ASP A 18 15.93 -6.73 12.58
N ALA A 19 15.32 -6.59 13.76
CA ALA A 19 16.05 -6.61 15.02
C ALA A 19 16.52 -8.03 15.37
N LEU A 20 17.81 -8.17 15.66
CA LEU A 20 18.43 -9.39 16.11
C LEU A 20 19.02 -9.19 17.52
N PHE A 21 18.51 -9.97 18.47
CA PHE A 21 19.03 -9.99 19.83
C PHE A 21 20.22 -10.96 19.95
N ILE A 22 21.35 -10.47 20.44
CA ILE A 22 22.54 -11.29 20.62
C ILE A 22 22.43 -12.09 21.93
N SER A 23 22.31 -13.41 21.81
CA SER A 23 22.24 -14.34 22.94
C SER A 23 23.54 -15.15 23.14
N GLU A 24 24.39 -15.25 22.12
CA GLU A 24 25.58 -16.11 22.12
C GLU A 24 26.90 -15.33 22.23
N LEU A 25 27.93 -15.99 22.77
CA LEU A 25 29.30 -15.47 22.80
C LEU A 25 29.93 -15.60 21.42
N GLY A 26 30.69 -14.59 21.00
CA GLY A 26 31.35 -14.60 19.70
C GLY A 26 31.31 -13.27 18.98
N PRO A 27 31.85 -13.22 17.75
CA PRO A 27 31.75 -12.04 16.90
C PRO A 27 30.30 -11.76 16.52
N LEU A 28 30.02 -10.53 16.10
CA LEU A 28 28.73 -10.19 15.53
C LEU A 28 28.48 -10.96 14.22
N PRO A 29 27.22 -11.29 13.91
CA PRO A 29 26.87 -11.81 12.59
C PRO A 29 27.30 -10.87 11.47
N GLU A 30 27.60 -11.42 10.30
CA GLU A 30 27.83 -10.60 9.11
C GLU A 30 26.56 -9.85 8.72
N ASN A 31 26.70 -8.67 8.10
CA ASN A 31 25.59 -7.84 7.61
C ASN A 31 24.67 -7.27 8.70
N VAL A 32 25.21 -6.92 9.87
CA VAL A 32 24.44 -6.24 10.92
C VAL A 32 24.99 -4.86 11.27
N THR A 33 24.12 -4.00 11.80
CA THR A 33 24.45 -2.67 12.30
C THR A 33 23.85 -2.44 13.70
N TRP A 34 24.46 -1.55 14.48
CA TRP A 34 23.91 -1.11 15.77
C TRP A 34 22.83 -0.03 15.61
N LEU A 35 22.70 0.54 14.41
CA LEU A 35 21.74 1.59 14.11
C LEU A 35 20.39 0.94 13.77
N SER A 36 19.31 1.38 14.41
CA SER A 36 17.95 0.98 14.01
C SER A 36 17.47 1.77 12.80
N PRO A 37 16.69 1.18 11.89
CA PRO A 37 15.91 1.97 10.94
C PRO A 37 14.86 2.80 11.72
N GLU A 38 14.74 4.09 11.42
CA GLU A 38 13.83 5.03 12.11
C GLU A 38 12.42 5.11 11.48
N GLY A 39 12.09 4.25 10.52
CA GLY A 39 10.85 4.32 9.75
C GLY A 39 10.67 3.15 8.80
N GLU A 40 9.50 3.09 8.15
CA GLU A 40 9.04 1.90 7.42
C GLU A 40 9.76 1.66 6.10
N PHE A 41 10.09 2.72 5.36
CA PHE A 41 10.76 2.64 4.06
C PHE A 41 12.21 3.09 4.19
N GLN A 42 13.05 2.26 4.79
CA GLN A 42 14.49 2.52 4.91
C GLN A 42 15.32 1.42 4.27
N LYS A 43 16.45 1.82 3.70
CA LYS A 43 17.48 0.93 3.16
C LYS A 43 18.84 1.32 3.69
N TRP A 44 19.68 0.33 3.96
CA TRP A 44 21.06 0.58 4.37
C TRP A 44 21.90 1.00 3.16
N ASN A 45 22.65 2.09 3.26
CA ASN A 45 23.54 2.56 2.19
C ASN A 45 25.00 2.13 2.36
N GLY A 46 25.30 1.29 3.37
CA GLY A 46 26.65 0.93 3.78
C GLY A 46 27.12 1.63 5.05
N THR A 47 26.48 2.72 5.47
CA THR A 47 26.88 3.51 6.65
C THR A 47 25.71 3.97 7.52
N ALA A 48 24.56 4.24 6.92
CA ALA A 48 23.36 4.66 7.64
C ALA A 48 22.12 4.14 6.93
N TRP A 49 21.01 4.11 7.67
CA TRP A 49 19.70 3.93 7.09
C TRP A 49 19.29 5.21 6.36
N VAL A 50 18.88 5.07 5.10
CA VAL A 50 18.39 6.15 4.28
C VAL A 50 17.00 5.83 3.77
N LYS A 51 16.19 6.86 3.56
CA LYS A 51 14.84 6.71 3.04
C LYS A 51 14.86 6.00 1.69
N ASP A 52 14.09 4.94 1.55
CA ASP A 52 13.86 4.28 0.28
C ASP A 52 12.63 4.85 -0.42
N THR A 53 12.86 5.94 -1.16
CA THR A 53 11.81 6.66 -1.88
C THR A 53 11.11 5.80 -2.93
N GLU A 54 11.81 4.82 -3.50
CA GLU A 54 11.21 3.93 -4.51
C GLU A 54 10.29 2.91 -3.85
N ALA A 55 10.71 2.31 -2.73
CA ALA A 55 9.85 1.41 -1.96
C ALA A 55 8.60 2.12 -1.44
N GLU A 56 8.73 3.34 -0.90
CA GLU A 56 7.59 4.16 -0.47
C GLU A 56 6.65 4.48 -1.65
N LYS A 57 7.21 4.87 -2.80
CA LYS A 57 6.41 5.18 -4.00
C LYS A 57 5.63 3.95 -4.47
N LEU A 58 6.29 2.80 -4.60
CA LEU A 58 5.64 1.55 -5.03
C LEU A 58 4.56 1.10 -4.06
N PHE A 59 4.79 1.28 -2.75
CA PHE A 59 3.78 1.00 -1.73
C PHE A 59 2.53 1.87 -1.93
N ARG A 60 2.68 3.19 -2.07
CA ARG A 60 1.55 4.10 -2.28
C ARG A 60 0.79 3.82 -3.57
N ILE A 61 1.50 3.47 -4.66
CA ILE A 61 0.85 3.09 -5.93
C ILE A 61 -0.02 1.85 -5.74
N ARG A 62 0.48 0.84 -5.02
CA ARG A 62 -0.28 -0.38 -4.73
C ARG A 62 -1.53 -0.09 -3.90
N GLU A 63 -1.42 0.72 -2.85
CA GLU A 63 -2.58 1.13 -2.05
C GLU A 63 -3.63 1.89 -2.88
N ALA A 64 -3.17 2.77 -3.77
CA ALA A 64 -4.05 3.50 -4.68
C ALA A 64 -4.76 2.55 -5.67
N GLU A 65 -4.06 1.57 -6.22
CA GLU A 65 -4.64 0.54 -7.10
C GLU A 65 -5.67 -0.32 -6.37
N GLU A 66 -5.37 -0.74 -5.13
CA GLU A 66 -6.31 -1.48 -4.29
C GLU A 66 -7.58 -0.66 -4.00
N THR A 67 -7.40 0.62 -3.65
CA THR A 67 -8.51 1.55 -3.43
C THR A 67 -9.36 1.69 -4.69
N LYS A 68 -8.75 1.89 -5.86
CA LYS A 68 -9.46 1.95 -7.15
C LYS A 68 -10.26 0.68 -7.40
N ASN A 69 -9.67 -0.49 -7.17
CA ASN A 69 -10.34 -1.78 -7.37
C ASN A 69 -11.54 -1.94 -6.44
N ASN A 70 -11.41 -1.58 -5.17
CA ASN A 70 -12.51 -1.62 -4.20
C ASN A 70 -13.65 -0.68 -4.62
N LEU A 71 -13.34 0.55 -5.02
CA LEU A 71 -14.35 1.51 -5.49
C LEU A 71 -15.03 1.05 -6.80
N MET A 72 -14.29 0.41 -7.70
CA MET A 72 -14.83 -0.18 -8.93
C MET A 72 -15.77 -1.36 -8.63
N GLN A 73 -15.47 -2.16 -7.61
CA GLN A 73 -16.34 -3.23 -7.14
C GLN A 73 -17.63 -2.67 -6.56
N VAL A 74 -17.55 -1.71 -5.64
CA VAL A 74 -18.73 -1.03 -5.05
C VAL A 74 -19.63 -0.46 -6.16
N ALA A 75 -19.05 0.25 -7.13
CA ALA A 75 -19.82 0.78 -8.26
C ALA A 75 -20.52 -0.33 -9.05
N SER A 76 -19.86 -1.47 -9.26
CA SER A 76 -20.44 -2.59 -10.00
C SER A 76 -21.57 -3.29 -9.22
N GLU A 77 -21.45 -3.38 -7.89
CA GLU A 77 -22.50 -3.91 -7.00
C GLU A 77 -23.75 -3.02 -7.00
N HIS A 78 -23.61 -1.70 -7.09
CA HIS A 78 -24.76 -0.79 -7.26
C HIS A 78 -25.34 -0.83 -8.67
N ILE A 79 -24.49 -0.94 -9.70
CA ILE A 79 -24.95 -0.98 -11.10
C ILE A 79 -25.77 -2.24 -11.40
N ALA A 80 -25.40 -3.39 -10.85
CA ALA A 80 -26.04 -4.67 -11.20
C ALA A 80 -27.58 -4.66 -11.04
N PRO A 81 -28.17 -4.37 -9.86
CA PRO A 81 -29.63 -4.37 -9.71
C PRO A 81 -30.32 -3.27 -10.52
N LEU A 82 -29.69 -2.10 -10.66
CA LEU A 82 -30.22 -0.99 -11.46
C LEU A 82 -30.26 -1.34 -12.95
N GLN A 83 -29.23 -2.05 -13.43
CA GLN A 83 -29.16 -2.55 -14.79
C GLN A 83 -30.23 -3.63 -15.02
N ASP A 84 -30.40 -4.56 -14.08
CA ASP A 84 -31.44 -5.59 -14.17
C ASP A 84 -32.84 -4.96 -14.27
N ALA A 85 -33.15 -3.94 -13.47
CA ALA A 85 -34.42 -3.22 -13.54
C ALA A 85 -34.62 -2.51 -14.89
N ALA A 86 -33.55 -1.92 -15.44
CA ALA A 86 -33.60 -1.26 -16.74
C ALA A 86 -33.78 -2.26 -17.89
N ASP A 87 -33.08 -3.41 -17.85
CA ASP A 87 -33.17 -4.47 -18.86
C ASP A 87 -34.53 -5.17 -18.85
N LEU A 88 -35.16 -5.26 -17.67
CA LEU A 88 -36.53 -5.77 -17.50
C LEU A 88 -37.60 -4.71 -17.82
N GLU A 89 -37.22 -3.49 -18.19
CA GLU A 89 -38.12 -2.36 -18.48
C GLU A 89 -39.05 -2.01 -17.30
N ILE A 90 -38.61 -2.27 -16.06
CA ILE A 90 -39.35 -1.97 -14.82
C ILE A 90 -38.69 -0.89 -13.96
N ALA A 91 -37.55 -0.35 -14.40
CA ALA A 91 -36.86 0.72 -13.69
C ALA A 91 -37.70 2.00 -13.62
N THR A 92 -37.66 2.64 -12.46
CA THR A 92 -38.15 4.00 -12.23
C THR A 92 -37.24 5.04 -12.87
N GLU A 93 -37.74 6.27 -13.05
CA GLU A 93 -36.93 7.39 -13.56
C GLU A 93 -35.73 7.67 -12.63
N GLU A 94 -35.92 7.54 -11.32
CA GLU A 94 -34.87 7.66 -10.32
C GLU A 94 -33.79 6.59 -10.47
N GLU A 95 -34.17 5.32 -10.68
CA GLU A 95 -33.21 4.22 -10.89
C GLU A 95 -32.42 4.39 -12.19
N ILE A 96 -33.05 4.90 -13.26
CA ILE A 96 -32.36 5.22 -14.51
C ILE A 96 -31.32 6.32 -14.29
N SER A 97 -31.69 7.40 -13.60
CA SER A 97 -30.77 8.50 -13.28
C SER A 97 -29.60 8.02 -12.41
N LEU A 98 -29.89 7.19 -11.41
CA LEU A 98 -28.88 6.63 -10.53
C LEU A 98 -27.95 5.65 -11.28
N LEU A 99 -28.48 4.84 -12.20
CA LEU A 99 -27.71 3.95 -13.07
C LEU A 99 -26.71 4.73 -13.92
N GLU A 100 -27.14 5.84 -14.52
CA GLU A 100 -26.27 6.72 -15.30
C GLU A 100 -25.17 7.35 -14.44
N ALA A 101 -25.52 7.82 -13.25
CA ALA A 101 -24.57 8.41 -12.32
C ALA A 101 -23.48 7.40 -11.88
N TRP A 102 -23.87 6.17 -11.51
CA TRP A 102 -22.93 5.10 -11.17
C TRP A 102 -22.06 4.67 -12.35
N LYS A 103 -22.62 4.55 -13.57
CA LYS A 103 -21.83 4.25 -14.76
C LYS A 103 -20.80 5.34 -15.04
N LYS A 104 -21.19 6.61 -14.93
CA LYS A 104 -20.28 7.76 -15.07
C LYS A 104 -19.18 7.72 -14.00
N TYR A 105 -19.54 7.49 -12.74
CA TYR A 105 -18.59 7.34 -11.64
C TYR A 105 -17.57 6.23 -11.91
N ARG A 106 -18.02 5.03 -12.31
CA ARG A 106 -17.14 3.89 -12.65
C ARG A 106 -16.18 4.22 -13.80
N VAL A 107 -16.63 4.97 -14.82
CA VAL A 107 -15.76 5.43 -15.91
C VAL A 107 -14.73 6.45 -15.43
N LEU A 108 -15.13 7.39 -14.56
CA LEU A 108 -14.22 8.38 -13.97
C LEU A 108 -13.16 7.70 -13.09
N LEU A 109 -13.56 6.76 -12.24
CA LEU A 109 -12.64 5.92 -11.45
C LEU A 109 -11.62 5.21 -12.34
N ASN A 110 -12.08 4.57 -13.42
CA ASN A 110 -11.19 3.86 -14.32
C ASN A 110 -10.11 4.75 -14.95
N ARG A 111 -10.39 6.06 -15.11
CA ARG A 111 -9.46 7.06 -15.64
C ARG A 111 -8.48 7.63 -14.62
N VAL A 112 -8.69 7.39 -13.32
CA VAL A 112 -7.76 7.82 -12.27
C VAL A 112 -6.41 7.14 -12.48
N ASP A 113 -5.35 7.95 -12.55
CA ASP A 113 -3.96 7.50 -12.64
C ASP A 113 -3.38 7.29 -11.24
N THR A 114 -3.24 6.03 -10.85
CA THR A 114 -2.72 5.61 -9.54
C THR A 114 -1.21 5.71 -9.42
N SER A 115 -0.48 5.98 -10.52
CA SER A 115 0.99 6.11 -10.49
C SER A 115 1.48 7.39 -9.79
N THR A 116 0.57 8.32 -9.52
CA THR A 116 0.82 9.63 -8.88
C THR A 116 0.25 9.72 -7.46
N ALA A 117 0.22 8.59 -6.75
CA ALA A 117 -0.46 8.31 -5.47
C ALA A 117 -0.27 9.26 -4.28
N GLN A 118 0.45 10.38 -4.40
CA GLN A 118 0.62 11.33 -3.29
C GLN A 118 -0.67 12.07 -2.93
N ASP A 119 -1.51 12.43 -3.91
CA ASP A 119 -2.73 13.22 -3.69
C ASP A 119 -3.81 12.85 -4.73
N ILE A 120 -4.30 11.62 -4.71
CA ILE A 120 -5.36 11.20 -5.63
C ILE A 120 -6.70 11.79 -5.20
N GLU A 121 -7.28 12.62 -6.06
CA GLU A 121 -8.68 13.03 -5.94
C GLU A 121 -9.59 11.95 -6.52
N TRP A 122 -10.22 11.19 -5.63
CA TRP A 122 -11.23 10.21 -6.03
C TRP A 122 -12.51 10.93 -6.49
N PRO A 123 -13.16 10.46 -7.57
CA PRO A 123 -14.47 10.97 -7.96
C PRO A 123 -15.46 10.87 -6.80
N ALA A 124 -16.41 11.80 -6.71
CA ALA A 124 -17.47 11.73 -5.71
C ALA A 124 -18.45 10.59 -6.01
N LEU A 125 -18.88 9.89 -4.96
CA LEU A 125 -19.94 8.88 -5.07
C LEU A 125 -21.27 9.54 -5.48
N PRO A 126 -22.08 8.87 -6.32
CA PRO A 126 -23.43 9.31 -6.69
C PRO A 126 -24.41 9.44 -5.51
#